data_AF-A0A6G0SX28-F1
#
_entry.id   AF-A0A6G0SX28-F1
#
_cell.length_a   1.000
_cell.length_b   1.000
_cell.length_c   1.000
_cell.angle_alpha   90.00
_cell.angle_beta   90.00
_cell.angle_gamma   90.00
#
_symmetry.space_group_name_H-M   'P 1'
#
loop_
_entity.id
_entity.type
_entity.pdbx_description
1 polymer ?
#
loop_
_entity_poly.entity_id
_entity_poly.type
_entity_poly.pdbx_seq_one_letter_code
_entity_poly.pdbx_strand_id
1 'polypeptide(L)'
;MWKELGVNGTQDKLKHYFEHPLDENRKIYAFSDFVHVFKCVRNRFYNNASLRLHHESDSVSWSYFKEVYKNDILYPTNLRLIPRITPQHLQLSSMSKMRVRLCTQVFSMSMAHALRFYLKKGVSETANFVEYWNNLFDNFNRILPWQGLRIVIAHHITPEEFLTPQTAQSLRVTLHSTIDLSMYLLEKCKFFGTIRQATGPNDHPTTPTFLHLYKILSVYSVLKPPKYGNCTVVNSDISKISLADIRDIFHEKTSERWEKLKN
;
A
#
# COMPACT_ATOMS: atom_id res chain seq x y z
N MET A 1 -1.70 -16.47 11.33
CA MET A 1 -2.87 -15.85 10.67
C MET A 1 -2.98 -16.25 9.20
N TRP A 2 -2.06 -15.86 8.31
CA TRP A 2 -2.19 -16.22 6.87
C TRP A 2 -2.30 -17.73 6.61
N LYS A 3 -1.49 -18.54 7.30
CA LYS A 3 -1.56 -20.01 7.22
C LYS A 3 -2.95 -20.55 7.60
N GLU A 4 -3.54 -20.03 8.67
CA GLU A 4 -4.89 -20.41 9.14
C GLU A 4 -5.99 -19.98 8.16
N LEU A 5 -5.82 -18.84 7.51
CA LEU A 5 -6.75 -18.33 6.49
C LEU A 5 -6.51 -18.94 5.10
N GLY A 6 -5.59 -19.91 4.98
CA GLY A 6 -5.24 -20.53 3.70
C GLY A 6 -4.56 -19.59 2.69
N VAL A 7 -4.03 -18.45 3.16
CA VAL A 7 -3.28 -17.49 2.33
C VAL A 7 -1.84 -17.95 2.21
N ASN A 8 -1.35 -18.08 0.98
CA ASN A 8 0.00 -18.51 0.66
C ASN A 8 0.63 -17.58 -0.38
N GLY A 9 1.85 -17.11 -0.10
CA GLY A 9 2.60 -16.24 -1.00
C GLY A 9 3.69 -16.93 -1.81
N THR A 10 3.84 -18.27 -1.75
CA THR A 10 4.84 -18.99 -2.55
C THR A 10 4.57 -18.88 -4.04
N GLN A 11 5.61 -19.04 -4.87
CA GLN A 11 5.50 -18.79 -6.31
C GLN A 11 4.61 -19.84 -6.98
N ASP A 12 4.74 -21.09 -6.55
CA ASP A 12 4.04 -22.23 -7.17
C ASP A 12 2.61 -22.42 -6.65
N LYS A 13 2.28 -21.81 -5.50
CA LYS A 13 0.98 -21.96 -4.83
C LYS A 13 0.49 -20.62 -4.27
N LEU A 14 0.45 -19.60 -5.12
CA LEU A 14 -0.04 -18.28 -4.74
C LEU A 14 -1.55 -18.33 -4.47
N LYS A 15 -1.93 -18.00 -3.24
CA LYS A 15 -3.31 -17.77 -2.80
C LYS A 15 -3.33 -16.53 -1.91
N HIS A 16 -3.76 -15.40 -2.45
CA HIS A 16 -3.71 -14.09 -1.79
C HIS A 16 -5.07 -13.64 -1.21
N TYR A 17 -6.09 -14.48 -1.28
CA TYR A 17 -7.42 -14.21 -0.74
C TYR A 17 -8.03 -15.46 -0.09
N PHE A 18 -9.06 -15.24 0.71
CA PHE A 18 -9.96 -16.28 1.21
C PHE A 18 -11.41 -15.83 1.03
N GLU A 19 -12.34 -16.78 1.11
CA GLU A 19 -13.77 -16.51 0.93
C GLU A 19 -14.36 -15.85 2.17
N HIS A 20 -15.30 -14.94 1.97
CA HIS A 20 -15.99 -14.28 3.07
C HIS A 20 -16.85 -15.31 3.82
N PRO A 21 -16.75 -15.40 5.17
CA PRO A 21 -17.38 -16.48 5.93
C PRO A 21 -18.91 -16.50 5.90
N LEU A 22 -19.54 -15.42 5.42
CA LEU A 22 -20.99 -15.28 5.27
C LEU A 22 -21.45 -15.10 3.83
N ASP A 23 -20.55 -14.99 2.85
CA ASP A 23 -20.88 -14.75 1.44
C ASP A 23 -19.82 -15.37 0.53
N GLU A 24 -20.14 -16.54 -0.03
CA GLU A 24 -19.24 -17.30 -0.91
C GLU A 24 -18.88 -16.52 -2.20
N ASN A 25 -19.67 -15.52 -2.59
CA ASN A 25 -19.40 -14.69 -3.76
C ASN A 25 -18.45 -13.52 -3.47
N ARG A 26 -18.01 -13.34 -2.22
CA ARG A 26 -17.09 -12.28 -1.82
C ARG A 26 -15.74 -12.85 -1.40
N LYS A 27 -14.68 -12.23 -1.92
CA LYS A 27 -13.31 -12.54 -1.58
C LYS A 27 -12.76 -11.49 -0.64
N ILE A 28 -12.11 -11.93 0.43
CA ILE A 28 -11.33 -11.09 1.34
C ILE A 28 -9.86 -11.22 0.95
N TYR A 29 -9.31 -10.13 0.42
CA TYR A 29 -7.92 -10.07 -0.03
C TYR A 29 -6.99 -9.75 1.14
N ALA A 30 -5.91 -10.50 1.25
CA ALA A 30 -4.90 -10.28 2.28
C ALA A 30 -3.87 -9.25 1.81
N PHE A 31 -3.51 -8.32 2.70
CA PHE A 31 -2.45 -7.35 2.47
C PHE A 31 -1.43 -7.45 3.59
N SER A 32 -0.16 -7.29 3.24
CA SER A 32 0.88 -6.99 4.23
C SER A 32 1.09 -5.48 4.30
N ASP A 33 1.58 -5.00 5.42
CA ASP A 33 2.01 -3.60 5.51
C ASP A 33 3.21 -3.38 4.59
N PHE A 34 2.97 -2.75 3.45
CA PHE A 34 3.98 -2.50 2.42
C PHE A 34 5.13 -1.65 2.97
N VAL A 35 4.86 -0.72 3.89
CA VAL A 35 5.90 0.13 4.49
C VAL A 35 6.89 -0.71 5.29
N HIS A 36 6.41 -1.77 5.95
CA HIS A 36 7.28 -2.73 6.62
C HIS A 36 8.06 -3.60 5.61
N VAL A 37 7.44 -4.04 4.52
CA VAL A 37 8.12 -4.80 3.45
C VAL A 37 9.31 -4.04 2.88
N PHE A 38 9.14 -2.75 2.60
CA PHE A 38 10.22 -1.88 2.09
C PHE A 38 11.39 -1.77 3.08
N LYS A 39 11.09 -1.61 4.37
CA LYS A 39 12.12 -1.60 5.42
C LYS A 39 12.89 -2.92 5.48
N CYS A 40 12.20 -4.05 5.34
CA CYS A 40 12.83 -5.37 5.30
C CYS A 40 13.77 -5.51 4.10
N VAL A 41 13.35 -5.05 2.92
CA VAL A 41 14.19 -5.02 1.70
C VAL A 41 15.46 -4.22 1.93
N ARG A 42 15.34 -2.98 2.45
CA ARG A 42 16.51 -2.15 2.77
C ARG A 42 17.43 -2.84 3.78
N ASN A 43 16.87 -3.38 4.86
CA ASN A 43 17.67 -4.00 5.92
C ASN A 43 18.40 -5.25 5.40
N ARG A 44 17.74 -6.05 4.55
CA ARG A 44 18.36 -7.20 3.88
C ARG A 44 19.48 -6.74 2.94
N PHE A 45 19.22 -5.73 2.13
CA PHE A 45 20.21 -5.20 1.20
C PHE A 45 21.45 -4.63 1.92
N TYR A 46 21.24 -3.92 3.02
CA TYR A 46 22.31 -3.43 3.88
C TYR A 46 23.16 -4.56 4.48
N ASN A 47 22.52 -5.64 4.96
CA ASN A 47 23.21 -6.76 5.61
C ASN A 47 23.98 -7.65 4.62
N ASN A 48 23.37 -7.95 3.47
CA ASN A 48 23.94 -8.88 2.48
C ASN A 48 24.95 -8.20 1.53
N ALA A 49 25.03 -6.86 1.57
CA ALA A 49 25.86 -6.00 0.73
C ALA A 49 25.54 -6.06 -0.78
N SER A 50 25.08 -7.19 -1.32
CA SER A 50 24.58 -7.33 -2.67
C SER A 50 23.27 -8.11 -2.74
N LEU A 51 22.49 -7.86 -3.79
CA LEU A 51 21.27 -8.58 -4.13
C LEU A 51 21.29 -8.89 -5.64
N ARG A 52 20.69 -10.01 -6.03
CA ARG A 52 20.57 -10.39 -7.44
C ARG A 52 19.10 -10.48 -7.82
N LEU A 53 18.71 -9.74 -8.87
CA LEU A 53 17.33 -9.68 -9.34
C LEU A 53 17.03 -10.76 -10.38
N HIS A 54 18.00 -11.09 -11.23
CA HIS A 54 17.90 -12.15 -12.22
C HIS A 54 19.22 -12.91 -12.29
N HIS A 55 19.18 -14.18 -12.66
CA HIS A 55 20.39 -15.02 -12.78
C HIS A 55 21.36 -14.51 -13.86
N GLU A 56 20.83 -13.82 -14.88
CA GLU A 56 21.57 -13.23 -15.99
C GLU A 56 21.93 -11.75 -15.77
N SER A 57 21.37 -11.11 -14.73
CA SER A 57 21.63 -9.69 -14.44
C SER A 57 22.79 -9.51 -13.47
N ASP A 58 23.53 -8.42 -13.64
CA ASP A 58 24.53 -8.00 -12.66
C ASP A 58 23.91 -7.80 -11.26
N SER A 59 24.69 -8.10 -10.24
CA SER A 59 24.26 -7.92 -8.84
C SER A 59 24.15 -6.44 -8.48
N VAL A 60 23.09 -6.09 -7.78
CA VAL A 60 22.88 -4.78 -7.19
C VAL A 60 23.69 -4.67 -5.90
N SER A 61 24.49 -3.62 -5.71
CA SER A 61 25.41 -3.49 -4.56
C SER A 61 25.13 -2.26 -3.67
N TRP A 62 25.17 -2.46 -2.36
CA TRP A 62 25.03 -1.41 -1.36
C TRP A 62 26.28 -0.50 -1.30
N SER A 63 27.43 -0.99 -1.76
CA SER A 63 28.67 -0.19 -1.79
C SER A 63 28.52 1.06 -2.64
N TYR A 64 27.78 0.98 -3.75
CA TYR A 64 27.54 2.10 -4.66
C TYR A 64 26.86 3.28 -3.97
N PHE A 65 25.95 3.05 -3.01
CA PHE A 65 25.31 4.13 -2.25
C PHE A 65 26.31 4.89 -1.38
N LYS A 66 27.28 4.18 -0.79
CA LYS A 66 28.36 4.79 0.01
C LYS A 66 29.30 5.59 -0.89
N GLU A 67 29.59 5.10 -2.08
CA GLU A 67 30.45 5.76 -3.06
C GLU A 67 29.81 7.04 -3.61
N VAL A 68 28.55 6.97 -4.04
CA VAL A 68 27.76 8.14 -4.46
C VAL A 68 27.74 9.19 -3.36
N TYR A 69 27.46 8.79 -2.11
CA TYR A 69 27.44 9.73 -1.01
C TYR A 69 28.80 10.41 -0.77
N LYS A 70 29.91 9.66 -0.85
CA LYS A 70 31.27 10.22 -0.75
C LYS A 70 31.57 11.24 -1.86
N ASN A 71 31.16 10.97 -3.09
CA ASN A 71 31.36 11.88 -4.21
C ASN A 71 30.46 13.13 -4.12
N ASP A 72 29.24 12.97 -3.61
CA ASP A 72 28.25 14.04 -3.52
C ASP A 72 28.57 15.04 -2.39
N ILE A 73 29.14 14.60 -1.25
CA ILE A 73 29.50 15.50 -0.13
C ILE A 73 30.71 16.40 -0.44
N LEU A 74 31.46 16.15 -1.52
CA LEU A 74 32.55 17.03 -1.94
C LEU A 74 32.01 18.39 -2.41
N TYR A 75 30.77 18.44 -2.85
CA TYR A 75 30.11 19.65 -3.31
C TYR A 75 29.42 20.36 -2.14
N PRO A 76 29.36 21.71 -2.15
CA PRO A 76 28.61 22.46 -1.16
C PRO A 76 27.13 22.07 -1.21
N THR A 77 26.44 22.15 -0.06
CA THR A 77 25.10 21.58 0.14
C THR A 77 24.08 21.95 -0.94
N ASN A 78 24.14 23.16 -1.47
CA ASN A 78 23.20 23.66 -2.48
C ASN A 78 23.41 23.08 -3.88
N LEU A 79 24.53 22.38 -4.13
CA LEU A 79 24.88 21.76 -5.42
C LEU A 79 24.87 20.22 -5.36
N ARG A 80 24.44 19.63 -4.23
CA ARG A 80 24.36 18.18 -4.05
C ARG A 80 23.15 17.61 -4.80
N LEU A 81 23.32 16.46 -5.47
CA LEU A 81 22.21 15.72 -6.11
C LEU A 81 21.35 14.99 -5.07
N ILE A 82 21.96 14.57 -3.94
CA ILE A 82 21.26 13.88 -2.84
C ILE A 82 21.36 14.65 -1.51
N PRO A 83 20.85 15.90 -1.43
CA PRO A 83 21.04 16.77 -0.27
C PRO A 83 20.35 16.23 1.01
N ARG A 84 19.31 15.40 0.85
CA ARG A 84 18.54 14.81 1.95
C ARG A 84 19.21 13.59 2.58
N ILE A 85 20.21 13.02 1.90
CA ILE A 85 20.91 11.82 2.36
C ILE A 85 21.99 12.23 3.36
N THR A 86 22.01 11.49 4.46
CA THR A 86 22.93 11.65 5.59
C THR A 86 23.60 10.31 5.92
N PRO A 87 24.67 10.26 6.72
CA PRO A 87 25.35 9.01 7.05
C PRO A 87 24.42 7.97 7.70
N GLN A 88 23.41 8.43 8.46
CA GLN A 88 22.40 7.57 9.10
C GLN A 88 21.53 6.79 8.10
N HIS A 89 21.47 7.21 6.83
CA HIS A 89 20.78 6.46 5.78
C HIS A 89 21.57 5.23 5.33
N LEU A 90 22.90 5.31 5.42
CA LEU A 90 23.82 4.33 4.85
C LEU A 90 24.50 3.47 5.91
N GLN A 91 24.52 3.92 7.16
CA GLN A 91 24.96 3.19 8.35
C GLN A 91 23.76 2.94 9.26
N LEU A 92 23.18 1.74 9.18
CA LEU A 92 21.91 1.45 9.84
C LEU A 92 22.10 0.97 11.29
N SER A 93 21.85 1.86 12.27
CA SER A 93 21.60 1.50 13.68
C SER A 93 20.21 0.89 13.90
N SER A 94 19.97 0.24 15.06
CA SER A 94 18.67 -0.36 15.42
C SER A 94 17.50 0.61 15.27
N MET A 95 17.68 1.88 15.65
CA MET A 95 16.63 2.90 15.52
C MET A 95 16.41 3.33 14.06
N SER A 96 17.49 3.45 13.28
CA SER A 96 17.38 3.83 11.87
C SER A 96 16.71 2.73 11.03
N LYS A 97 16.88 1.45 11.41
CA LYS A 97 16.22 0.29 10.79
C LYS A 97 14.69 0.38 10.83
N MET A 98 14.12 1.08 11.80
CA MET A 98 12.67 1.23 11.94
C MET A 98 12.11 2.46 11.22
N ARG A 99 12.95 3.44 10.89
CA ARG A 99 12.53 4.71 10.28
C ARG A 99 12.22 4.54 8.79
N VAL A 100 10.95 4.71 8.45
CA VAL A 100 10.41 4.65 7.08
C VAL A 100 11.00 5.75 6.21
N ARG A 101 11.06 6.98 6.74
CA ARG A 101 11.61 8.15 6.02
C ARG A 101 13.02 7.89 5.47
N LEU A 102 13.90 7.28 6.27
CA LEU A 102 15.26 6.97 5.83
C LEU A 102 15.25 5.90 4.73
N CYS A 103 14.30 4.96 4.79
CA CYS A 103 14.15 3.93 3.76
C CYS A 103 13.71 4.51 2.42
N THR A 104 12.67 5.34 2.43
CA THR A 104 12.13 5.93 1.20
C THR A 104 13.09 6.92 0.57
N GLN A 105 13.89 7.64 1.36
CA GLN A 105 14.92 8.53 0.85
C GLN A 105 16.08 7.78 0.18
N VAL A 106 16.49 6.62 0.73
CA VAL A 106 17.51 5.77 0.06
C VAL A 106 16.99 5.22 -1.26
N PHE A 107 15.74 4.78 -1.31
CA PHE A 107 15.10 4.29 -2.54
C PHE A 107 14.38 5.40 -3.32
N SER A 108 14.96 6.59 -3.39
CA SER A 108 14.36 7.73 -4.07
C SER A 108 14.85 7.90 -5.50
N MET A 109 14.04 8.55 -6.35
CA MET A 109 14.43 8.92 -7.71
C MET A 109 15.74 9.73 -7.76
N SER A 110 15.94 10.66 -6.81
CA SER A 110 17.20 11.42 -6.72
C SER A 110 18.42 10.54 -6.50
N MET A 111 18.29 9.43 -5.74
CA MET A 111 19.38 8.47 -5.56
C MET A 111 19.66 7.70 -6.84
N ALA A 112 18.63 7.27 -7.58
CA ALA A 112 18.80 6.61 -8.88
C ALA A 112 19.55 7.51 -9.87
N HIS A 113 19.18 8.79 -9.96
CA HIS A 113 19.89 9.75 -10.81
C HIS A 113 21.33 9.99 -10.36
N ALA A 114 21.57 10.11 -9.05
CA ALA A 114 22.92 10.28 -8.51
C ALA A 114 23.82 9.06 -8.79
N LEU A 115 23.27 7.84 -8.70
CA LEU A 115 23.97 6.61 -9.09
C LEU A 115 24.42 6.67 -10.56
N ARG A 116 23.53 7.05 -11.48
CA ARG A 116 23.87 7.18 -12.91
C ARG A 116 24.85 8.33 -13.20
N PHE A 117 24.76 9.42 -12.45
CA PHE A 117 25.58 10.61 -12.64
C PHE A 117 27.02 10.39 -12.16
N TYR A 118 27.18 9.88 -10.93
CA TYR A 118 28.50 9.74 -10.31
C TYR A 118 29.22 8.46 -10.73
N LEU A 119 28.49 7.37 -11.03
CA LEU A 119 29.08 6.07 -11.35
C LEU A 119 28.77 5.68 -12.80
N LYS A 120 29.80 5.71 -13.66
CA LYS A 120 29.65 5.53 -15.12
C LYS A 120 29.66 4.08 -15.61
N LYS A 121 30.13 3.11 -14.82
CA LYS A 121 30.26 1.68 -15.23
C LYS A 121 29.63 0.74 -14.21
N GLY A 122 28.82 -0.23 -14.68
CA GLY A 122 28.31 -1.34 -13.86
C GLY A 122 27.27 -0.97 -12.79
N VAL A 123 26.61 0.19 -12.91
CA VAL A 123 25.64 0.68 -11.91
C VAL A 123 24.21 0.76 -12.46
N SER A 124 24.01 0.40 -13.73
CA SER A 124 22.71 0.49 -14.40
C SER A 124 21.65 -0.31 -13.65
N GLU A 125 21.99 -1.51 -13.19
CA GLU A 125 21.14 -2.45 -12.48
C GLU A 125 20.75 -1.91 -11.10
N THR A 126 21.71 -1.31 -10.38
CA THR A 126 21.44 -0.71 -9.07
C THR A 126 20.57 0.54 -9.19
N ALA A 127 20.81 1.37 -10.21
CA ALA A 127 19.96 2.52 -10.49
C ALA A 127 18.54 2.11 -10.91
N ASN A 128 18.40 1.14 -11.82
CA ASN A 128 17.12 0.57 -12.24
C ASN A 128 16.35 -0.03 -11.06
N PHE A 129 17.04 -0.73 -10.16
CA PHE A 129 16.45 -1.25 -8.92
C PHE A 129 15.89 -0.13 -8.05
N VAL A 130 16.70 0.90 -7.76
CA VAL A 130 16.25 2.04 -6.93
C VAL A 130 15.06 2.75 -7.56
N GLU A 131 15.08 2.96 -8.87
CA GLU A 131 14.00 3.57 -9.63
C GLU A 131 12.71 2.74 -9.57
N TYR A 132 12.81 1.42 -9.77
CA TYR A 132 11.70 0.50 -9.62
C TYR A 132 11.08 0.56 -8.23
N TRP A 133 11.91 0.51 -7.18
CA TRP A 133 11.44 0.58 -5.79
C TRP A 133 10.83 1.96 -5.45
N ASN A 134 11.39 3.06 -5.95
CA ASN A 134 10.77 4.39 -5.82
C ASN A 134 9.34 4.37 -6.40
N ASN A 135 9.23 3.96 -7.66
CA ASN A 135 7.97 3.96 -8.38
C ASN A 135 6.97 3.01 -7.71
N LEU A 136 7.42 1.86 -7.22
CA LEU A 136 6.59 0.92 -6.50
C LEU A 136 6.06 1.51 -5.17
N PHE A 137 6.93 2.19 -4.41
CA PHE A 137 6.52 2.86 -3.16
C PHE A 137 5.47 3.93 -3.45
N ASP A 138 5.74 4.77 -4.45
CA ASP A 138 4.84 5.83 -4.86
C ASP A 138 3.50 5.23 -5.26
N ASN A 139 3.49 4.16 -6.07
CA ASN A 139 2.28 3.42 -6.46
C ASN A 139 1.44 2.94 -5.26
N PHE A 140 2.06 2.34 -4.24
CA PHE A 140 1.34 1.89 -3.05
C PHE A 140 0.85 3.05 -2.17
N ASN A 141 1.49 4.21 -2.27
CA ASN A 141 1.19 5.39 -1.46
C ASN A 141 0.44 6.49 -2.27
N ARG A 142 -0.19 6.14 -3.40
CA ARG A 142 -0.93 7.12 -4.21
C ARG A 142 -2.30 7.42 -3.63
N ILE A 143 -2.62 8.70 -3.68
CA ILE A 143 -3.95 9.23 -3.35
C ILE A 143 -4.77 9.42 -4.64
N LEU A 144 -4.13 9.44 -5.82
CA LEU A 144 -4.76 9.80 -7.11
C LEU A 144 -4.80 8.64 -8.13
N PRO A 145 -5.91 8.43 -8.87
CA PRO A 145 -6.15 7.19 -9.64
C PRO A 145 -5.32 6.97 -10.92
N TRP A 146 -4.84 8.01 -11.60
CA TRP A 146 -4.40 7.91 -13.01
C TRP A 146 -2.93 7.49 -13.23
N GLN A 147 -2.19 7.14 -12.18
CA GLN A 147 -0.75 6.96 -12.30
C GLN A 147 -0.28 5.49 -12.43
N GLY A 148 -1.19 4.50 -12.50
CA GLY A 148 -1.02 3.06 -12.24
C GLY A 148 0.24 2.26 -12.66
N LEU A 149 0.32 1.03 -12.14
CA LEU A 149 1.45 0.09 -12.21
C LEU A 149 1.68 -0.50 -13.61
N ARG A 150 2.95 -0.65 -14.02
CA ARG A 150 3.40 -1.54 -15.11
C ARG A 150 4.14 -2.74 -14.52
N ILE A 151 3.72 -3.94 -14.90
CA ILE A 151 4.29 -5.21 -14.41
C ILE A 151 5.45 -5.63 -15.31
N VAL A 152 6.55 -6.10 -14.71
CA VAL A 152 7.65 -6.80 -15.40
C VAL A 152 7.65 -8.24 -14.88
N ILE A 153 7.64 -9.21 -15.80
CA ILE A 153 7.60 -10.65 -15.50
C ILE A 153 9.05 -11.17 -15.41
N ALA A 154 9.37 -12.03 -14.44
CA ALA A 154 10.62 -12.80 -14.49
C ALA A 154 10.64 -14.11 -13.67
N HIS A 155 11.53 -15.00 -14.13
CA HIS A 155 11.80 -16.39 -13.76
C HIS A 155 12.78 -16.58 -12.57
N HIS A 156 13.18 -17.82 -12.31
CA HIS A 156 13.74 -18.35 -11.06
C HIS A 156 15.10 -17.76 -10.62
N ILE A 157 15.20 -17.48 -9.31
CA ILE A 157 16.38 -16.98 -8.58
C ILE A 157 16.60 -17.87 -7.35
N THR A 158 17.85 -18.08 -6.95
CA THR A 158 18.24 -18.81 -5.73
C THR A 158 17.91 -18.03 -4.45
N PRO A 159 17.42 -18.69 -3.36
CA PRO A 159 16.89 -18.00 -2.17
C PRO A 159 17.88 -17.13 -1.39
N GLU A 160 19.18 -17.44 -1.45
CA GLU A 160 20.20 -16.70 -0.70
C GLU A 160 20.46 -15.30 -1.26
N GLU A 161 20.22 -15.11 -2.55
CA GLU A 161 20.62 -13.92 -3.31
C GLU A 161 19.50 -12.90 -3.49
N PHE A 162 18.29 -13.25 -3.03
CA PHE A 162 17.11 -12.41 -3.11
C PHE A 162 16.64 -11.95 -1.71
N LEU A 163 15.41 -11.42 -1.66
CA LEU A 163 14.72 -11.08 -0.42
C LEU A 163 14.47 -12.31 0.45
N THR A 164 14.37 -12.11 1.77
CA THR A 164 13.95 -13.18 2.70
C THR A 164 12.62 -13.79 2.23
N PRO A 165 12.39 -15.11 2.40
CA PRO A 165 11.16 -15.77 1.93
C PRO A 165 9.88 -15.06 2.40
N GLN A 166 9.83 -14.63 3.65
CA GLN A 166 8.66 -13.94 4.22
C GLN A 166 8.35 -12.62 3.51
N THR A 167 9.38 -11.81 3.27
CA THR A 167 9.26 -10.51 2.59
C THR A 167 8.86 -10.66 1.12
N ALA A 168 9.41 -11.67 0.43
CA ALA A 168 9.06 -11.94 -0.97
C ALA A 168 7.60 -12.43 -1.08
N GLN A 169 7.19 -13.36 -0.21
CA GLN A 169 5.82 -13.87 -0.15
C GLN A 169 4.83 -12.76 0.20
N SER A 170 5.17 -11.88 1.16
CA SER A 170 4.28 -10.80 1.56
C SER A 170 4.12 -9.75 0.46
N LEU A 171 5.20 -9.40 -0.24
CA LEU A 171 5.16 -8.49 -1.38
C LEU A 171 4.29 -9.07 -2.50
N ARG A 172 4.45 -10.36 -2.83
CA ARG A 172 3.66 -11.04 -3.86
C ARG A 172 2.18 -11.03 -3.52
N VAL A 173 1.80 -11.44 -2.31
CA VAL A 173 0.41 -11.39 -1.85
C VAL A 173 -0.16 -9.98 -1.96
N THR A 174 0.58 -8.97 -1.48
CA THR A 174 0.12 -7.57 -1.49
C THR A 174 -0.08 -7.05 -2.92
N LEU A 175 0.84 -7.34 -3.84
CA LEU A 175 0.74 -6.92 -5.24
C LEU A 175 -0.49 -7.52 -5.93
N HIS A 176 -0.65 -8.85 -5.84
CA HIS A 176 -1.76 -9.55 -6.48
C HIS A 176 -3.11 -9.17 -5.85
N SER A 177 -3.17 -9.03 -4.53
CA SER A 177 -4.35 -8.51 -3.83
C SER A 177 -4.70 -7.09 -4.27
N THR A 178 -3.70 -6.22 -4.48
CA THR A 178 -3.94 -4.84 -4.94
C THR A 178 -4.57 -4.83 -6.33
N ILE A 179 -4.05 -5.66 -7.25
CA ILE A 179 -4.55 -5.74 -8.63
C ILE A 179 -5.98 -6.27 -8.64
N ASP A 180 -6.21 -7.42 -8.00
CA ASP A 180 -7.51 -8.09 -8.04
C ASP A 180 -8.58 -7.29 -7.30
N LEU A 181 -8.24 -6.69 -6.16
CA LEU A 181 -9.16 -5.81 -5.45
C LEU A 181 -9.49 -4.58 -6.31
N SER A 182 -8.50 -3.98 -6.98
CA SER A 182 -8.73 -2.84 -7.86
C SER A 182 -9.68 -3.22 -9.01
N MET A 183 -9.47 -4.37 -9.65
CA MET A 183 -10.36 -4.87 -10.69
C MET A 183 -11.76 -5.18 -10.16
N TYR A 184 -11.87 -5.85 -9.02
CA TYR A 184 -13.15 -6.14 -8.36
C TYR A 184 -13.91 -4.86 -8.01
N LEU A 185 -13.23 -3.85 -7.45
CA LEU A 185 -13.84 -2.57 -7.14
C LEU A 185 -14.22 -1.79 -8.40
N LEU A 186 -13.43 -1.84 -9.47
CA LEU A 186 -13.79 -1.23 -10.75
C LEU A 186 -15.04 -1.89 -11.37
N GLU A 187 -15.18 -3.20 -11.25
CA GLU A 187 -16.31 -3.95 -11.79
C GLU A 187 -17.58 -3.83 -10.93
N LYS A 188 -17.46 -3.99 -9.61
CA LYS A 188 -18.59 -4.06 -8.67
C LYS A 188 -18.92 -2.73 -8.03
N CYS A 189 -17.93 -1.91 -7.72
CA CYS A 189 -18.13 -0.61 -7.09
C CYS A 189 -18.17 0.49 -8.16
N LYS A 190 -19.30 0.61 -8.86
CA LYS A 190 -19.68 1.82 -9.61
C LYS A 190 -19.96 3.01 -8.67
N PHE A 191 -19.33 3.10 -7.49
CA PHE A 191 -19.61 4.07 -6.44
C PHE A 191 -19.57 5.52 -6.95
N PHE A 192 -18.55 5.88 -7.73
CA PHE A 192 -18.48 7.19 -8.37
C PHE A 192 -19.53 7.38 -9.47
N GLY A 193 -19.99 6.31 -10.11
CA GLY A 193 -21.14 6.33 -11.02
C GLY A 193 -22.45 6.53 -10.25
N THR A 194 -22.64 5.87 -9.10
CA THR A 194 -23.82 6.01 -8.24
C THR A 194 -23.91 7.41 -7.65
N ILE A 195 -22.80 8.00 -7.19
CA ILE A 195 -22.79 9.39 -6.72
C ILE A 195 -23.11 10.36 -7.86
N ARG A 196 -22.55 10.15 -9.06
CA ARG A 196 -22.85 10.99 -10.24
C ARG A 196 -24.27 10.82 -10.77
N GLN A 197 -24.86 9.62 -10.66
CA GLN A 197 -26.27 9.42 -10.98
C GLN A 197 -27.19 10.04 -9.94
N ALA A 198 -26.79 10.05 -8.67
CA ALA A 198 -27.55 10.67 -7.59
C ALA A 198 -27.58 12.22 -7.68
N THR A 199 -26.66 12.84 -8.42
CA THR A 199 -26.65 14.28 -8.71
C THR A 199 -27.51 14.70 -9.91
N GLY A 200 -28.16 13.75 -10.60
CA GLY A 200 -28.93 14.04 -11.81
C GLY A 200 -28.04 14.63 -12.92
N PRO A 201 -28.34 15.81 -13.49
CA PRO A 201 -27.55 16.40 -14.59
C PRO A 201 -26.18 16.96 -14.15
N ASN A 202 -25.84 16.94 -12.87
CA ASN A 202 -24.56 17.45 -12.38
C ASN A 202 -23.51 16.33 -12.25
N ASP A 203 -22.88 15.99 -13.38
CA ASP A 203 -21.86 14.92 -13.47
C ASP A 203 -20.51 15.25 -12.78
N HIS A 204 -20.33 16.50 -12.32
CA HIS A 204 -19.11 16.98 -11.67
C HIS A 204 -19.42 17.69 -10.34
N PRO A 205 -19.84 16.97 -9.28
CA PRO A 205 -20.14 17.58 -7.99
C PRO A 205 -18.91 18.23 -7.37
N THR A 206 -19.09 19.42 -6.78
CA THR A 206 -18.07 20.04 -5.94
C THR A 206 -17.86 19.24 -4.66
N THR A 207 -16.71 19.40 -4.00
CA THR A 207 -16.34 18.65 -2.78
C THR A 207 -17.43 18.68 -1.68
N PRO A 208 -18.09 19.81 -1.38
CA PRO A 208 -19.20 19.84 -0.41
C PRO A 208 -20.41 18.99 -0.86
N THR A 209 -20.78 19.08 -2.14
CA THR A 209 -21.90 18.31 -2.73
C THR A 209 -21.61 16.80 -2.69
N PHE A 210 -20.38 16.41 -3.03
CA PHE A 210 -19.93 15.02 -2.94
C PHE A 210 -20.02 14.49 -1.51
N LEU A 211 -19.54 15.25 -0.52
CA LEU A 211 -19.58 14.86 0.89
C LEU A 211 -21.01 14.72 1.43
N HIS A 212 -21.91 15.61 1.01
CA HIS A 212 -23.31 15.56 1.38
C HIS A 212 -24.00 14.30 0.83
N LEU A 213 -23.76 13.99 -0.45
CA LEU A 213 -24.30 12.79 -1.10
C LEU A 213 -23.72 11.50 -0.54
N TYR A 214 -22.43 11.49 -0.23
CA TYR A 214 -21.80 10.37 0.45
C TYR A 214 -22.50 10.07 1.77
N LYS A 215 -22.70 11.10 2.61
CA LYS A 215 -23.42 10.96 3.89
C LYS A 215 -24.86 10.46 3.68
N ILE A 216 -25.57 11.02 2.71
CA ILE A 216 -26.95 10.58 2.40
C ILE A 216 -26.96 9.13 1.94
N LEU A 217 -26.11 8.73 0.99
CA LEU A 217 -26.11 7.38 0.44
C LEU A 217 -25.65 6.35 1.47
N SER A 218 -24.70 6.68 2.34
CA SER A 218 -24.26 5.82 3.45
C SER A 218 -25.37 5.58 4.49
N VAL A 219 -26.24 6.55 4.71
CA VAL A 219 -27.39 6.41 5.62
C VAL A 219 -28.59 5.77 4.90
N TYR A 220 -28.82 6.12 3.64
CA TYR A 220 -29.93 5.63 2.84
C TYR A 220 -29.86 4.13 2.59
N SER A 221 -28.65 3.58 2.33
CA SER A 221 -28.45 2.12 2.19
C SER A 221 -28.80 1.33 3.45
N VAL A 222 -28.73 1.96 4.62
CA VAL A 222 -29.06 1.35 5.91
C VAL A 222 -30.57 1.45 6.19
N LEU A 223 -31.22 2.53 5.78
CA LEU A 223 -32.64 2.79 6.08
C LEU A 223 -33.63 2.23 5.05
N LYS A 224 -33.27 2.17 3.77
CA LYS A 224 -34.11 1.59 2.71
C LYS A 224 -33.25 0.87 1.67
N PRO A 225 -33.44 -0.45 1.47
CA PRO A 225 -32.85 -1.11 0.31
C PRO A 225 -33.38 -0.45 -0.98
N PRO A 226 -32.51 -0.22 -1.98
CA PRO A 226 -32.91 0.45 -3.22
C PRO A 226 -33.97 -0.36 -3.98
N LYS A 227 -35.05 0.31 -4.42
CA LYS A 227 -36.19 -0.30 -5.15
C LYS A 227 -35.81 -1.12 -6.40
N TYR A 228 -34.62 -0.87 -6.97
CA TYR A 228 -34.09 -1.54 -8.16
C TYR A 228 -32.72 -2.21 -7.93
N GLY A 229 -32.34 -2.46 -6.67
CA GLY A 229 -31.14 -3.24 -6.35
C GLY A 229 -31.42 -4.74 -6.40
N ASN A 230 -30.46 -5.54 -6.87
CA ASN A 230 -30.49 -7.00 -6.83
C ASN A 230 -30.31 -7.56 -5.40
N CYS A 231 -30.99 -6.99 -4.41
CA CYS A 231 -30.95 -7.42 -3.02
C CYS A 231 -32.36 -7.86 -2.59
N THR A 232 -32.56 -9.17 -2.48
CA THR A 232 -33.74 -9.75 -1.83
C THR A 232 -33.62 -9.59 -0.31
N VAL A 233 -34.72 -9.18 0.34
CA VAL A 233 -34.77 -9.07 1.81
C VAL A 233 -34.80 -10.50 2.39
N VAL A 234 -33.71 -10.91 3.03
CA VAL A 234 -33.50 -12.32 3.41
C VAL A 234 -34.24 -12.74 4.68
N ASN A 235 -34.73 -11.82 5.53
CA ASN A 235 -35.69 -12.14 6.60
C ASN A 235 -36.25 -10.86 7.24
N SER A 236 -37.56 -10.83 7.50
CA SER A 236 -38.29 -9.72 8.11
C SER A 236 -38.27 -9.71 9.65
N ASP A 237 -37.74 -10.76 10.26
CA ASP A 237 -37.92 -11.06 11.69
C ASP A 237 -36.75 -10.59 12.58
N ILE A 238 -35.83 -9.82 12.02
CA ILE A 238 -34.74 -9.21 12.78
C ILE A 238 -35.27 -7.94 13.46
N SER A 239 -34.98 -7.78 14.75
CA SER A 239 -35.30 -6.57 15.52
C SER A 239 -34.79 -5.33 14.77
N LYS A 240 -35.72 -4.50 14.31
CA LYS A 240 -35.40 -3.30 13.54
C LYS A 240 -35.01 -2.20 14.51
N ILE A 241 -33.82 -1.65 14.32
CA ILE A 241 -33.39 -0.43 15.03
C ILE A 241 -34.32 0.70 14.58
N SER A 242 -35.06 1.25 15.51
CA SER A 242 -35.96 2.38 15.27
C SER A 242 -35.21 3.71 15.36
N LEU A 243 -35.76 4.77 14.78
CA LEU A 243 -35.24 6.13 14.97
C LEU A 243 -35.31 6.57 16.45
N ALA A 244 -36.18 5.96 17.25
CA ALA A 244 -36.23 6.21 18.69
C ALA A 244 -34.98 5.65 19.38
N ASP A 245 -34.53 4.45 19.00
CA ASP A 245 -33.34 3.81 19.56
C ASP A 245 -32.07 4.65 19.33
N ILE A 246 -31.97 5.29 18.15
CA ILE A 246 -30.87 6.23 17.85
C ILE A 246 -30.96 7.48 18.72
N ARG A 247 -32.17 8.01 18.92
CA ARG A 247 -32.38 9.19 19.78
C ARG A 247 -32.01 8.90 21.23
N ASP A 248 -32.29 7.69 21.72
CA ASP A 248 -31.97 7.28 23.08
C ASP A 248 -30.46 7.12 23.30
N ILE A 249 -29.72 6.58 22.32
CA ILE A 249 -28.24 6.48 22.35
C ILE A 249 -27.56 7.86 22.54
N PHE A 250 -28.10 8.92 21.95
CA PHE A 250 -27.52 10.27 22.07
C PHE A 250 -27.98 11.03 23.31
N HIS A 251 -29.03 10.58 24.00
CA HIS A 251 -29.59 11.24 25.18
C HIS A 251 -29.41 10.48 26.49
N GLU A 252 -28.88 9.25 26.46
CA GLU A 252 -28.48 8.52 27.66
C GLU A 252 -27.30 9.22 28.37
N LYS A 253 -27.62 9.84 29.51
CA LYS A 253 -26.65 10.44 30.46
C LYS A 253 -26.02 9.39 31.39
N THR A 254 -25.95 8.13 30.97
CA THR A 254 -25.48 6.99 31.76
C THR A 254 -24.10 6.48 31.34
N SER A 255 -23.46 7.07 30.32
CA SER A 255 -22.10 6.64 29.98
C SER A 255 -21.11 6.99 31.09
N GLU A 256 -20.15 6.10 31.35
CA GLU A 256 -19.01 6.30 32.29
C GLU A 256 -18.35 7.69 32.14
N ARG A 257 -18.39 8.26 30.93
CA ARG A 257 -17.83 9.58 30.63
C ARG A 257 -18.56 10.71 31.39
N TRP A 258 -19.88 10.60 31.60
CA TRP A 258 -20.66 11.57 32.37
C TRP A 258 -20.47 11.41 33.88
N GLU A 259 -20.23 10.20 34.38
CA GLU A 259 -19.87 9.99 35.79
C GLU A 259 -18.48 10.53 36.11
N LYS A 260 -17.51 10.35 35.21
CA LYS A 260 -16.15 10.91 35.34
C LYS A 260 -16.08 12.44 35.27
N LEU A 261 -17.15 13.11 34.81
CA LEU A 261 -17.26 14.57 34.78
C LEU A 261 -17.96 15.16 36.03
N LYS A 262 -18.49 14.30 36.92
CA LYS A 262 -19.14 14.71 38.18
C LYS A 262 -18.22 14.65 39.40
N ASN A 263 -17.04 14.02 39.28
CA ASN A 263 -15.95 14.06 40.25
C ASN A 263 -14.91 15.11 39.82
#